data_AF-A0A4Z2IK16-F1
#
_entry.id   AF-A0A4Z2IK16-F1
#
_cell.length_a   1.000
_cell.length_b   1.000
_cell.length_c   1.000
_cell.angle_alpha   90.00
_cell.angle_beta   90.00
_cell.angle_gamma   90.00
#
_symmetry.space_group_name_H-M   'P 1'
#
loop_
_entity.id
_entity.type
_entity.pdbx_description
1 polymer ?
#
loop_
_entity_poly.entity_id
_entity_poly.type
_entity_poly.pdbx_seq_one_letter_code
_entity_poly.pdbx_strand_id
1 'polypeptide(L)'
;MAPKKAKKRSEGGGSNVFSMFEQAQIQEFKEAFTIMDQNRDGFIDKNDLRDTFAALGRVNVKQEEIDEMLKEAPGPINFTVFLTMFGEKLKGADPEETILNAFKVFDPEAKGTLRKDFVTDMLTTQADRFSPEEMEQMFAAFPPDVAGNLDYKNLVHVITHGEEKDQE
;
A
#
# COMPACT_ATOMS: atom_id res chain seq x y z
N MET A 1 -45.59 -35.74 3.06
CA MET A 1 -44.95 -34.77 2.15
C MET A 1 -44.11 -33.83 3.00
N ALA A 2 -42.78 -33.85 2.87
CA ALA A 2 -41.86 -32.99 3.62
C ALA A 2 -41.19 -32.00 2.66
N PRO A 3 -40.98 -30.72 3.03
CA PRO A 3 -40.41 -29.73 2.13
C PRO A 3 -38.90 -29.91 1.99
N LYS A 4 -38.40 -29.86 0.75
CA LYS A 4 -36.98 -29.93 0.41
C LYS A 4 -36.26 -28.66 0.88
N LYS A 5 -35.21 -28.82 1.70
CA LYS A 5 -34.28 -27.74 2.08
C LYS A 5 -33.56 -27.22 0.83
N ALA A 6 -33.70 -25.93 0.55
CA ALA A 6 -32.89 -25.22 -0.44
C ALA A 6 -31.43 -25.16 0.04
N LYS A 7 -30.51 -25.64 -0.79
CA LYS A 7 -29.06 -25.59 -0.56
C LYS A 7 -28.62 -24.13 -0.74
N LYS A 8 -28.33 -23.44 0.36
CA LYS A 8 -27.71 -22.11 0.37
C LYS A 8 -26.39 -22.23 -0.38
N ARG A 9 -26.30 -21.65 -1.59
CA ARG A 9 -25.04 -21.47 -2.30
C ARG A 9 -24.17 -20.60 -1.39
N SER A 10 -23.04 -21.13 -0.96
CA SER A 10 -21.96 -20.33 -0.42
C SER A 10 -21.50 -19.39 -1.54
N GLU A 11 -21.72 -18.10 -1.39
CA GLU A 11 -20.94 -17.08 -2.08
C GLU A 11 -19.49 -17.29 -1.66
N GLY A 12 -18.77 -18.09 -2.46
CA GLY A 12 -17.32 -18.10 -2.43
C GLY A 12 -16.85 -16.78 -3.00
N GLY A 13 -16.59 -15.82 -2.12
CA GLY A 13 -15.83 -14.61 -2.43
C GLY A 13 -14.39 -15.00 -2.77
N GLY A 14 -14.19 -15.58 -3.94
CA GLY A 14 -12.88 -15.60 -4.58
C GLY A 14 -12.71 -14.24 -5.26
N SER A 15 -12.37 -13.20 -4.50
CA SER A 15 -11.86 -11.97 -5.10
C SER A 15 -10.59 -12.38 -5.83
N ASN A 16 -10.62 -12.35 -7.17
CA ASN A 16 -9.46 -12.66 -7.97
C ASN A 16 -8.43 -11.58 -7.63
N VAL A 17 -7.44 -11.89 -6.78
CA VAL A 17 -6.45 -10.88 -6.32
C VAL A 17 -5.76 -10.19 -7.51
N PHE A 18 -5.62 -10.93 -8.61
CA PHE A 18 -5.14 -10.43 -9.89
C PHE A 18 -5.98 -9.32 -10.52
N SER A 19 -7.25 -9.14 -10.14
CA SER A 19 -8.08 -8.02 -10.61
C SER A 19 -7.90 -6.76 -9.77
N MET A 20 -7.14 -6.81 -8.67
CA MET A 20 -6.82 -5.63 -7.85
C MET A 20 -5.64 -4.83 -8.40
N PHE A 21 -4.92 -5.39 -9.37
CA PHE A 21 -3.69 -4.82 -9.90
C PHE A 21 -3.74 -4.68 -11.42
N GLU A 22 -3.04 -3.68 -11.93
CA GLU A 22 -2.80 -3.58 -13.37
C GLU A 22 -1.84 -4.66 -13.85
N GLN A 23 -1.91 -5.00 -15.15
CA GLN A 23 -1.02 -6.01 -15.72
C GLN A 23 0.47 -5.64 -15.59
N ALA A 24 0.80 -4.35 -15.66
CA ALA A 24 2.16 -3.87 -15.45
C ALA A 24 2.63 -4.14 -14.02
N GLN A 25 1.82 -3.81 -13.01
CA GLN A 25 2.13 -4.08 -11.60
C GLN A 25 2.26 -5.58 -11.32
N ILE A 26 1.38 -6.41 -11.89
CA ILE A 26 1.49 -7.88 -11.75
C ILE A 26 2.82 -8.39 -12.32
N GLN A 27 3.28 -7.82 -13.43
CA GLN A 27 4.55 -8.18 -14.04
C GLN A 27 5.74 -7.75 -13.16
N GLU A 28 5.70 -6.54 -12.59
CA GLU A 28 6.71 -6.07 -11.62
C GLU A 28 6.75 -6.96 -10.37
N PHE A 29 5.60 -7.31 -9.79
CA PHE A 29 5.53 -8.23 -8.67
C PHE A 29 6.09 -9.60 -9.01
N LYS A 30 5.88 -10.07 -10.25
CA LYS A 30 6.41 -11.36 -10.70
C LYS A 30 7.93 -11.34 -10.84
N GLU A 31 8.49 -10.23 -11.32
CA GLU A 31 9.94 -10.03 -11.41
C GLU A 31 10.56 -9.95 -10.02
N ALA A 32 9.96 -9.17 -9.12
CA ALA A 32 10.37 -9.11 -7.72
C ALA A 32 10.31 -10.49 -7.04
N PHE A 33 9.21 -11.23 -7.22
CA PHE A 33 9.07 -12.58 -6.68
C PHE A 33 10.17 -13.53 -7.21
N THR A 34 10.51 -13.42 -8.49
CA THR A 34 11.57 -14.25 -9.11
C THR A 34 12.96 -13.91 -8.57
N ILE A 35 13.19 -12.65 -8.18
CA ILE A 35 14.43 -12.22 -7.52
C ILE A 35 14.49 -12.73 -6.08
N MET A 36 13.34 -12.82 -5.40
CA MET A 36 13.28 -13.30 -4.03
C MET A 36 13.38 -14.83 -3.95
N ASP A 37 12.65 -15.56 -4.79
CA ASP A 37 12.66 -17.04 -4.89
C ASP A 37 13.96 -17.54 -5.56
N GLN A 38 15.06 -17.51 -4.80
CA GLN A 38 16.41 -17.84 -5.26
C GLN A 38 16.51 -19.32 -5.64
N ASN A 39 15.84 -20.18 -4.87
CA ASN A 39 15.85 -21.63 -5.10
C ASN A 39 14.89 -22.07 -6.23
N ARG A 40 13.98 -21.18 -6.67
CA ARG A 40 12.99 -21.36 -7.74
C ARG A 40 11.99 -22.49 -7.48
N ASP A 41 11.63 -22.72 -6.23
CA ASP A 41 10.64 -23.73 -5.86
C ASP A 41 9.20 -23.18 -5.90
N GLY A 42 9.05 -21.87 -6.15
CA GLY A 42 7.76 -21.19 -6.23
C GLY A 42 7.22 -20.70 -4.89
N PHE A 43 8.00 -20.79 -3.82
CA PHE A 43 7.67 -20.34 -2.48
C PHE A 43 8.82 -19.51 -1.89
N ILE A 44 8.49 -18.42 -1.22
CA ILE A 44 9.49 -17.65 -0.48
C ILE A 44 9.63 -18.25 0.91
N ASP A 45 10.82 -18.78 1.20
CA ASP A 45 11.19 -19.29 2.50
C ASP A 45 12.15 -18.36 3.27
N LYS A 46 12.58 -18.83 4.44
CA LYS A 46 13.49 -18.09 5.31
C LYS A 46 14.87 -17.86 4.69
N ASN A 47 15.38 -18.79 3.91
CA ASN A 47 16.67 -18.68 3.23
C ASN A 47 16.55 -17.66 2.09
N ASP A 48 15.47 -17.72 1.32
CA ASP A 48 15.18 -16.76 0.25
C ASP A 48 15.15 -15.31 0.77
N LEU A 49 14.50 -15.07 1.92
CA LEU A 49 14.49 -13.75 2.56
C LEU A 49 15.88 -13.32 3.03
N ARG A 50 16.68 -14.23 3.61
CA ARG A 50 18.07 -13.94 4.01
C ARG A 50 18.92 -13.54 2.82
N ASP A 51 18.82 -14.30 1.74
CA ASP A 51 19.60 -14.07 0.52
C ASP A 51 19.15 -12.77 -0.16
N THR A 52 17.84 -12.49 -0.16
CA THR A 52 17.28 -11.22 -0.64
C THR A 52 17.85 -10.03 0.15
N PHE A 53 17.83 -10.09 1.49
CA PHE A 53 18.39 -9.02 2.32
C PHE A 53 19.90 -8.85 2.13
N ALA A 54 20.63 -9.96 1.98
CA ALA A 54 22.06 -9.91 1.67
C ALA A 54 22.33 -9.24 0.31
N ALA A 55 21.52 -9.53 -0.71
CA ALA A 55 21.60 -8.90 -2.03
C ALA A 55 21.32 -7.39 -1.98
N LEU A 56 20.48 -6.95 -1.03
CA LEU A 56 20.19 -5.53 -0.75
C LEU A 56 21.22 -4.87 0.20
N GLY A 57 22.31 -5.56 0.56
CA GLY A 57 23.36 -5.04 1.43
C GLY A 57 23.05 -5.12 2.94
N ARG A 58 21.89 -5.66 3.34
CA ARG A 58 21.53 -5.90 4.75
C ARG A 58 21.95 -7.31 5.16
N VAL A 59 23.23 -7.51 5.43
CA VAL A 59 23.78 -8.85 5.79
C VAL A 59 23.51 -9.30 7.24
N ASN A 60 23.09 -8.39 8.13
CA ASN A 60 22.93 -8.64 9.56
C ASN A 60 21.46 -8.64 10.02
N VAL A 61 20.54 -9.12 9.17
CA VAL A 61 19.12 -9.22 9.56
C VAL A 61 18.96 -10.31 10.62
N LYS A 62 18.30 -9.95 11.73
CA LYS A 62 18.07 -10.85 12.85
C LYS A 62 17.12 -11.97 12.47
N GLN A 63 17.29 -13.12 13.11
CA GLN A 63 16.43 -14.26 12.85
C GLN A 63 14.96 -13.95 13.17
N GLU A 64 14.74 -13.23 14.27
CA GLU A 64 13.43 -12.86 14.76
C GLU A 64 12.68 -11.97 13.75
N GLU A 65 13.38 -11.03 13.09
CA GLU A 65 12.81 -10.12 12.06
C GLU A 65 12.30 -10.93 10.86
N ILE A 66 13.06 -11.94 10.41
CA ILE A 66 12.66 -12.81 9.29
C ILE A 66 11.48 -13.70 9.69
N ASP A 67 11.48 -14.24 10.90
CA ASP A 67 10.37 -15.05 11.40
C ASP A 67 9.10 -14.22 11.59
N GLU A 68 9.21 -12.95 11.97
CA GLU A 68 8.09 -12.00 12.04
C GLU A 68 7.52 -11.73 10.65
N MET A 69 8.35 -11.46 9.64
CA MET A 69 7.90 -11.28 8.27
C MET A 69 7.16 -12.50 7.72
N LEU A 70 7.67 -13.71 7.95
CA LEU A 70 7.01 -14.94 7.51
C LEU A 70 5.69 -15.19 8.23
N LYS A 71 5.51 -14.71 9.46
CA LYS A 71 4.26 -14.82 10.22
C LYS A 71 3.17 -13.87 9.74
N GLU A 72 3.50 -12.80 9.01
CA GLU A 72 2.48 -11.96 8.36
C GLU A 72 1.70 -12.75 7.29
N ALA A 73 2.29 -13.81 6.76
CA ALA A 73 1.66 -14.66 5.78
C ALA A 73 0.61 -15.59 6.43
N PRO A 74 -0.59 -15.75 5.83
CA PRO A 74 -1.59 -16.71 6.29
C PRO A 74 -1.19 -18.18 6.03
N GLY A 75 -0.07 -18.42 5.35
CA GLY A 75 0.44 -19.74 4.97
C GLY A 75 1.70 -19.63 4.11
N PRO A 76 2.12 -20.72 3.44
CA PRO A 76 3.29 -20.72 2.54
C PRO A 76 3.18 -19.63 1.48
N ILE A 77 4.24 -18.83 1.32
CA ILE A 77 4.26 -17.64 0.48
C ILE A 77 4.55 -18.03 -0.97
N ASN A 78 3.54 -18.51 -1.69
CA ASN A 78 3.61 -18.60 -3.15
C ASN A 78 3.24 -17.25 -3.79
N PHE A 79 3.41 -17.13 -5.11
CA PHE A 79 3.13 -15.89 -5.83
C PHE A 79 1.71 -15.34 -5.63
N THR A 80 0.70 -16.20 -5.48
CA THR A 80 -0.69 -15.75 -5.24
C THR A 80 -0.85 -15.16 -3.84
N VAL A 81 -0.25 -15.79 -2.83
CA VAL A 81 -0.25 -15.30 -1.45
C VAL A 81 0.56 -14.01 -1.34
N PHE A 82 1.69 -13.92 -2.04
CA PHE A 82 2.50 -12.70 -2.16
C PHE A 82 1.66 -11.54 -2.70
N LEU A 83 1.00 -11.71 -3.86
CA LEU A 83 0.08 -10.70 -4.39
C LEU A 83 -1.06 -10.36 -3.43
N THR A 84 -1.57 -11.33 -2.67
CA THR A 84 -2.65 -11.08 -1.70
C THR A 84 -2.16 -10.22 -0.55
N MET A 85 -0.98 -10.47 -0.01
CA MET A 85 -0.39 -9.63 1.03
C MET A 85 -0.15 -8.19 0.55
N PHE A 86 0.38 -8.02 -0.67
CA PHE A 86 0.50 -6.69 -1.27
C PHE A 86 -0.87 -6.06 -1.53
N GLY A 87 -1.84 -6.85 -2.00
CA GLY A 87 -3.17 -6.36 -2.35
C GLY A 87 -3.99 -5.96 -1.14
N GLU A 88 -3.75 -6.60 0.01
CA GLU A 88 -4.35 -6.23 1.30
C GLU A 88 -3.69 -5.00 1.90
N LYS A 89 -2.35 -4.85 1.81
CA LYS A 89 -1.65 -3.63 2.26
C LYS A 89 -1.95 -2.42 1.37
N LEU A 90 -2.16 -2.63 0.07
CA LEU A 90 -2.53 -1.59 -0.90
C LEU A 90 -4.05 -1.40 -1.00
N LYS A 91 -4.84 -2.25 -0.33
CA LYS A 91 -6.31 -2.15 -0.32
C LYS A 91 -6.71 -0.88 0.43
N GLY A 92 -7.23 0.09 -0.30
CA GLY A 92 -7.77 1.33 0.25
C GLY A 92 -7.09 2.60 -0.25
N ALA A 93 -5.97 2.49 -0.97
CA ALA A 93 -5.41 3.62 -1.70
C ALA A 93 -5.99 3.64 -3.12
N ASP A 94 -6.66 4.73 -3.49
CA ASP A 94 -7.02 4.99 -4.88
C ASP A 94 -5.74 5.21 -5.73
N PRO A 95 -5.78 4.97 -7.05
CA PRO A 95 -4.65 5.27 -7.92
C PRO A 95 -4.16 6.71 -7.74
N GLU A 96 -2.84 6.93 -7.83
CA GLU A 96 -2.23 8.26 -7.65
C GLU A 96 -2.94 9.35 -8.47
N GLU A 97 -3.25 9.05 -9.73
CA GLU A 97 -3.97 9.97 -10.61
C GLU A 97 -5.37 10.31 -10.08
N THR A 98 -6.07 9.35 -9.50
CA THR A 98 -7.42 9.55 -8.92
C THR A 98 -7.34 10.47 -7.71
N ILE A 99 -6.38 10.24 -6.81
CA ILE A 99 -6.18 11.08 -5.62
C ILE A 99 -5.73 12.49 -6.04
N LEU A 100 -4.78 12.61 -6.97
CA LEU A 100 -4.34 13.90 -7.51
C LEU A 100 -5.50 14.67 -8.14
N ASN A 101 -6.34 14.01 -8.92
CA ASN A 101 -7.49 14.63 -9.56
C ASN A 101 -8.52 15.12 -8.54
N ALA A 102 -8.68 14.43 -7.40
CA ALA A 102 -9.53 14.92 -6.30
C ALA A 102 -9.01 16.24 -5.72
N PHE A 103 -7.69 16.39 -5.51
CA PHE A 103 -7.11 17.65 -5.05
C PHE A 103 -7.18 18.77 -6.09
N LYS A 104 -7.01 18.45 -7.39
CA LYS A 104 -7.11 19.44 -8.48
C LYS A 104 -8.45 20.16 -8.54
N VAL A 105 -9.54 19.53 -8.08
CA VAL A 105 -10.87 20.19 -7.99
C VAL A 105 -10.81 21.46 -7.12
N PHE A 106 -9.90 21.49 -6.14
CA PHE A 106 -9.71 22.61 -5.22
C PHE A 106 -8.57 23.56 -5.59
N ASP A 107 -7.80 23.23 -6.63
CA ASP A 107 -6.68 24.01 -7.15
C ASP A 107 -6.91 24.34 -8.63
N PRO A 108 -7.89 25.21 -8.95
CA PRO A 108 -8.24 25.54 -10.33
C PRO A 108 -7.10 26.26 -11.07
N GLU A 109 -6.15 26.85 -10.33
CA GLU A 109 -4.97 27.51 -10.88
C GLU A 109 -3.80 26.53 -11.10
N ALA A 110 -3.97 25.25 -10.77
CA ALA A 110 -2.97 24.18 -10.90
C ALA A 110 -1.61 24.51 -10.25
N LYS A 111 -1.64 25.23 -9.12
CA LYS A 111 -0.44 25.62 -8.36
C LYS A 111 0.32 24.41 -7.82
N GLY A 112 -0.36 23.30 -7.59
CA GLY A 112 0.20 22.11 -6.94
C GLY A 112 0.27 22.22 -5.42
N THR A 113 -0.27 23.30 -4.84
CA THR A 113 -0.28 23.52 -3.39
C THR A 113 -1.65 24.00 -2.91
N LEU A 114 -2.00 23.65 -1.67
CA LEU A 114 -3.24 24.07 -1.02
C LEU A 114 -2.96 24.64 0.37
N ARG A 115 -3.73 25.64 0.81
CA ARG A 115 -3.54 26.21 2.16
C ARG A 115 -3.85 25.17 3.22
N LYS A 116 -2.98 25.05 4.23
CA LYS A 116 -3.14 24.16 5.40
C LYS A 116 -4.53 24.27 6.02
N ASP A 117 -4.99 25.50 6.27
CA ASP A 117 -6.29 25.76 6.91
C ASP A 117 -7.45 25.22 6.07
N PHE A 118 -7.35 25.32 4.75
CA PHE A 118 -8.37 24.82 3.82
C PHE A 118 -8.41 23.29 3.81
N VAL A 119 -7.25 22.63 3.75
CA VAL A 119 -7.14 21.17 3.83
C VAL A 119 -7.67 20.66 5.16
N THR A 120 -7.35 21.35 6.26
CA THR A 120 -7.83 21.01 7.61
C THR A 120 -9.35 21.09 7.70
N ASP A 121 -9.95 22.19 7.23
CA ASP A 121 -11.41 22.34 7.23
C ASP A 121 -12.09 21.25 6.39
N MET A 122 -11.56 20.97 5.21
CA MET A 122 -12.10 19.93 4.32
C MET A 122 -12.09 18.54 4.97
N LEU A 123 -10.95 18.11 5.52
CA LEU A 123 -10.77 16.77 6.08
C LEU A 123 -11.43 16.57 7.46
N THR A 124 -11.76 17.65 8.16
CA THR A 124 -12.41 17.59 9.49
C THR A 124 -13.91 17.86 9.45
N THR A 125 -14.45 18.41 8.35
CA THR A 125 -15.88 18.73 8.23
C THR A 125 -16.65 17.81 7.29
N GLN A 126 -16.01 17.30 6.23
CA GLN A 126 -16.63 16.49 5.18
C GLN A 126 -16.28 15.01 5.31
N ALA A 127 -17.19 14.14 4.85
CA ALA A 127 -17.04 12.68 4.81
C ALA A 127 -16.63 12.06 6.17
N ASP A 128 -15.75 11.04 6.12
CA ASP A 128 -15.13 10.48 7.31
C ASP A 128 -14.08 11.45 7.83
N ARG A 129 -14.37 12.02 9.00
CA ARG A 129 -13.64 13.17 9.52
C ARG A 129 -12.37 12.72 10.21
N PHE A 130 -11.27 13.34 9.82
CA PHE A 130 -10.02 13.25 10.54
C PHE A 130 -10.19 13.90 11.91
N SER A 131 -9.62 13.27 12.93
CA SER A 131 -9.43 13.85 14.24
C SER A 131 -8.34 14.93 14.20
N PRO A 132 -8.33 15.86 15.17
CA PRO A 132 -7.24 16.85 15.29
C PRO A 132 -5.86 16.20 15.40
N GLU A 133 -5.78 15.04 16.06
CA GLU A 133 -4.55 14.26 16.24
C GLU A 133 -4.05 13.70 14.90
N GLU A 134 -4.94 13.16 14.06
CA GLU A 134 -4.58 12.67 12.72
C GLU A 134 -4.14 13.82 11.80
N MET A 135 -4.77 14.99 11.91
CA MET A 135 -4.34 16.18 11.16
C MET A 135 -2.96 16.67 11.60
N GLU A 136 -2.67 16.65 12.90
CA GLU A 136 -1.36 17.01 13.43
C GLU A 136 -0.28 16.04 12.95
N GLN A 137 -0.56 14.73 12.98
CA GLN A 137 0.34 13.70 12.45
C GLN A 137 0.59 13.88 10.95
N MET A 138 -0.46 14.17 10.17
CA MET A 138 -0.34 14.44 8.74
C MET A 138 0.60 15.62 8.47
N PHE A 139 0.44 16.76 9.15
CA PHE A 139 1.30 17.92 8.95
C PHE A 139 2.68 17.80 9.59
N ALA A 140 2.86 16.89 10.56
CA ALA A 140 4.17 16.56 11.08
C ALA A 140 4.99 15.76 10.04
N ALA A 141 4.36 14.83 9.32
CA ALA A 141 4.98 14.08 8.24
C ALA A 141 5.15 14.94 6.97
N PHE A 142 4.17 15.78 6.65
CA PHE A 142 4.15 16.64 5.47
C PHE A 142 4.00 18.11 5.88
N PRO A 143 5.09 18.75 6.33
CA PRO A 143 5.04 20.12 6.81
C PRO A 143 4.70 21.10 5.67
N PRO A 144 3.73 22.01 5.86
CA PRO A 144 3.48 23.10 4.93
C PRO A 144 4.70 24.02 4.80
N ASP A 145 4.77 24.74 3.68
CA ASP A 145 5.79 25.76 3.45
C ASP A 145 5.68 26.95 4.43
N VAL A 146 6.63 27.89 4.34
CA VAL A 146 6.65 29.11 5.17
C VAL A 146 5.42 30.00 5.01
N ALA A 147 4.67 29.86 3.92
CA ALA A 147 3.43 30.58 3.65
C ALA A 147 2.18 29.77 4.08
N GLY A 148 2.37 28.58 4.63
CA GLY A 148 1.30 27.69 5.09
C GLY A 148 0.63 26.89 3.97
N ASN A 149 1.32 26.67 2.85
CA ASN A 149 0.82 25.83 1.76
C ASN A 149 1.38 24.41 1.84
N LEU A 150 0.50 23.42 1.73
CA LEU A 150 0.81 22.01 1.62
C LEU A 150 1.01 21.65 0.14
N ASP A 151 2.13 21.00 -0.17
CA ASP A 151 2.33 20.35 -1.47
C ASP A 151 1.58 19.02 -1.52
N TYR A 152 0.38 19.05 -2.10
CA TYR A 152 -0.44 17.86 -2.21
C TYR A 152 0.08 16.89 -3.27
N LYS A 153 0.91 17.34 -4.23
CA LYS A 153 1.49 16.44 -5.23
C LYS A 153 2.50 15.53 -4.56
N ASN A 154 3.38 16.11 -3.76
CA ASN A 154 4.35 15.34 -2.98
C ASN A 154 3.67 14.42 -1.97
N LEU A 155 2.65 14.91 -1.25
CA LEU A 155 1.84 14.08 -0.36
C LEU A 155 1.30 12.85 -1.09
N VAL A 156 0.64 13.06 -2.24
CA VAL A 156 0.01 11.97 -3.00
C VAL A 156 1.03 10.99 -3.56
N HIS A 157 2.19 11.48 -3.97
CA HIS A 157 3.28 10.63 -4.41
C HIS A 157 3.78 9.72 -3.29
N VAL A 158 4.06 10.28 -2.11
CA VAL A 158 4.57 9.52 -0.96
C VAL A 158 3.56 8.52 -0.41
N ILE A 159 2.25 8.84 -0.37
CA ILE A 159 1.24 7.87 0.08
C ILE A 159 1.04 6.70 -0.90
N THR A 160 1.37 6.89 -2.18
CA THR A 160 1.18 5.86 -3.22
C THR A 160 2.44 5.04 -3.52
N HIS A 161 3.62 5.63 -3.34
CA HIS A 161 4.92 5.01 -3.65
C HIS A 161 5.77 4.74 -2.40
N GLY A 162 5.39 5.28 -1.24
CA GLY A 162 6.19 5.26 -0.01
C GLY A 162 7.16 6.43 0.10
N GLU A 163 7.77 6.63 1.27
CA GLU A 163 8.88 7.58 1.42
C GLU A 163 10.11 7.05 0.68
N GLU A 164 10.53 7.73 -0.39
CA GLU A 164 11.90 7.59 -0.89
C GLU A 164 12.82 8.15 0.19
N LYS A 165 13.29 7.28 1.09
CA LYS A 165 14.44 7.60 1.91
C LYS A 165 15.62 7.68 0.95
N ASP A 166 16.00 8.90 0.59
CA ASP A 166 17.29 9.19 -0.02
C ASP A 166 18.35 8.39 0.75
N GLN A 167 18.90 7.37 0.08
CA GLN A 167 20.06 6.66 0.55
C GLN A 167 21.25 7.62 0.38
N GLU A 168 21.52 8.43 1.41
CA GLU A 168 22.84 9.04 1.63
C GLU A 168 23.80 8.05 2.31
#